data_AF-E3BQ09-F1
#
_entry.id   AF-E3BQ09-F1
#
_cell.length_a   1.000
_cell.length_b   1.000
_cell.length_c   1.000
_cell.angle_alpha   90.00
_cell.angle_beta   90.00
_cell.angle_gamma   90.00
#
_symmetry.space_group_name_H-M   'P 1'
#
loop_
_entity.id
_entity.type
_entity.pdbx_description
1 polymer ?
#
loop_
_entity_poly.entity_id
_entity_poly.type
_entity_poly.pdbx_seq_one_letter_code
_entity_poly.pdbx_strand_id
1 'polypeptide(L)'
;MKISKLGLSILAASAVASSGQVFAHSNHTGGIQSKTSSGTLAPFDIIHTKISTKGNVATFHMAVSERAGDIKPTPTGKLAGSDVFSYVWPTTLNSSEVGFDDNAGILALAVTSHPDFDDTPLYDENGDGDKANDGDVWHSHWVVLEPNEQCGPGALGVVNIPEGATPKLPKTWPGLPILIDSPDYKPNFKGNSVNVSVQFDNVEALKLAKFDGVTSGLRVNASAHSPLLCVVDVFDVASGDLSLPGKVNQ
;
A
#
# COMPACT_ATOMS: atom_id res chain seq x y z
N MET A 1 -71.30 -49.03 27.94
CA MET A 1 -71.08 -48.26 29.18
C MET A 1 -70.14 -47.10 28.84
N LYS A 2 -70.59 -45.87 29.10
CA LYS A 2 -69.81 -44.62 28.91
C LYS A 2 -68.48 -44.71 29.68
N ILE A 3 -67.42 -44.09 29.16
CA ILE A 3 -66.70 -42.96 29.75
C ILE A 3 -65.65 -42.47 28.74
N SER A 4 -65.85 -41.23 28.30
CA SER A 4 -64.86 -40.35 27.65
C SER A 4 -63.84 -39.83 28.68
N LYS A 5 -62.56 -39.78 28.33
CA LYS A 5 -61.53 -38.86 28.88
C LYS A 5 -60.59 -38.51 27.72
N LEU A 6 -60.55 -37.28 27.20
CA LEU A 6 -59.70 -36.15 27.68
C LEU A 6 -58.31 -36.68 28.10
N GLY A 7 -57.18 -36.35 27.50
CA GLY A 7 -56.78 -35.34 26.53
C GLY A 7 -55.32 -34.99 26.87
N LEU A 8 -54.46 -34.77 25.88
CA LEU A 8 -53.32 -33.85 25.98
C LEU A 8 -52.69 -33.67 24.59
N SER A 9 -52.99 -32.53 23.98
CA SER A 9 -52.28 -32.04 22.80
C SER A 9 -50.94 -31.47 23.25
N ILE A 10 -49.84 -32.06 22.80
CA ILE A 10 -48.51 -31.46 22.91
C ILE A 10 -48.27 -30.64 21.64
N LEU A 11 -48.41 -29.32 21.77
CA LEU A 11 -48.05 -28.34 20.76
C LEU A 11 -46.53 -28.12 20.87
N ALA A 12 -45.74 -28.73 19.99
CA ALA A 12 -44.32 -28.43 19.88
C ALA A 12 -44.14 -27.16 19.04
N ALA A 13 -43.95 -26.03 19.71
CA ALA A 13 -43.53 -24.77 19.09
C ALA A 13 -42.04 -24.82 18.78
N SER A 14 -41.67 -25.16 17.54
CA SER A 14 -40.30 -25.02 17.05
C SER A 14 -40.03 -23.55 16.74
N ALA A 15 -39.29 -22.90 17.63
CA ALA A 15 -38.81 -21.53 17.45
C ALA A 15 -37.85 -21.46 16.26
N VAL A 16 -38.11 -20.48 15.39
CA VAL A 16 -37.23 -20.06 14.29
C VAL A 16 -36.00 -19.39 14.89
N ALA A 17 -34.81 -19.92 14.63
CA ALA A 17 -33.56 -19.21 14.82
C ALA A 17 -32.93 -18.97 13.44
N SER A 18 -33.09 -17.74 12.97
CA SER A 18 -32.46 -17.16 11.81
C SER A 18 -30.95 -17.02 12.01
N SER A 19 -30.17 -17.54 11.07
CA SER A 19 -28.81 -17.07 10.81
C SER A 19 -28.66 -16.83 9.32
N GLY A 20 -29.27 -15.74 8.84
CA GLY A 20 -28.86 -15.15 7.57
C GLY A 20 -27.43 -14.66 7.74
N GLN A 21 -26.47 -15.40 7.21
CA GLN A 21 -25.13 -14.86 6.98
C GLN A 21 -25.26 -13.83 5.87
N VAL A 22 -25.49 -12.58 6.26
CA VAL A 22 -25.27 -11.46 5.36
C VAL A 22 -23.76 -11.25 5.34
N PHE A 23 -23.06 -11.99 4.48
CA PHE A 23 -21.74 -11.55 4.06
C PHE A 23 -21.98 -10.26 3.30
N ALA A 24 -21.70 -9.14 3.96
CA ALA A 24 -21.49 -7.88 3.28
C ALA A 24 -20.25 -8.06 2.40
N HIS A 25 -20.41 -8.65 1.23
CA HIS A 25 -19.49 -8.49 0.13
C HIS A 25 -19.51 -6.98 -0.15
N SER A 26 -18.51 -6.26 0.40
CA SER A 26 -18.13 -4.98 -0.17
C SER A 26 -17.80 -5.30 -1.61
N ASN A 27 -18.76 -5.04 -2.50
CA ASN A 27 -18.59 -5.31 -3.91
C ASN A 27 -17.33 -4.54 -4.34
N HIS A 28 -16.30 -5.27 -4.74
CA HIS A 28 -15.12 -4.75 -5.41
C HIS A 28 -15.57 -4.21 -6.78
N THR A 29 -16.28 -3.08 -6.77
CA THR A 29 -16.80 -2.42 -7.98
C THR A 29 -15.89 -1.27 -8.36
N GLY A 30 -15.52 -1.25 -9.63
CA GLY A 30 -14.53 -0.34 -10.18
C GLY A 30 -13.10 -0.73 -9.83
N GLY A 31 -12.14 0.09 -10.25
CA GLY A 31 -10.72 -0.17 -10.15
C GLY A 31 -10.27 -1.30 -11.08
N ILE A 32 -9.07 -1.80 -10.81
CA ILE A 32 -8.49 -2.94 -11.52
C ILE A 32 -8.83 -4.20 -10.73
N GLN A 33 -9.55 -5.13 -11.36
CA GLN A 33 -9.81 -6.47 -10.83
C GLN A 33 -8.73 -7.41 -11.34
N SER A 34 -8.06 -8.09 -10.43
CA SER A 34 -6.93 -8.96 -10.71
C SER A 34 -7.30 -10.41 -10.48
N LYS A 35 -6.72 -11.31 -11.26
CA LYS A 35 -6.90 -12.75 -11.04
C LYS A 35 -5.86 -13.19 -10.01
N THR A 36 -6.27 -14.02 -9.06
CA THR A 36 -5.38 -14.63 -8.09
C THR A 36 -4.24 -15.39 -8.77
N SER A 37 -3.02 -15.23 -8.28
CA SER A 37 -1.80 -15.92 -8.71
C SER A 37 -1.43 -17.04 -7.74
N SER A 38 -1.35 -18.28 -8.22
CA SER A 38 -0.89 -19.40 -7.38
C SER A 38 0.62 -19.38 -7.08
N GLY A 39 1.38 -18.50 -7.74
CA GLY A 39 2.84 -18.37 -7.55
C GLY A 39 3.23 -17.24 -6.58
N THR A 40 2.27 -16.42 -6.17
CA THR A 40 2.50 -15.25 -5.31
C THR A 40 2.04 -15.57 -3.89
N LEU A 41 2.78 -15.08 -2.88
CA LEU A 41 2.34 -15.18 -1.49
C LEU A 41 1.02 -14.44 -1.30
N ALA A 42 0.05 -15.07 -0.66
CA ALA A 42 -1.31 -14.53 -0.58
C ALA A 42 -1.43 -13.11 0.05
N PRO A 43 -0.58 -12.69 1.01
CA PRO A 43 -0.52 -11.30 1.49
C PRO A 43 -0.02 -10.25 0.47
N PHE A 44 0.51 -10.69 -0.67
CA PHE A 44 1.01 -9.85 -1.76
C PHE A 44 0.33 -10.12 -3.11
N ASP A 45 -0.50 -11.16 -3.23
CA ASP A 45 -1.28 -11.50 -4.42
C ASP A 45 -2.48 -10.55 -4.55
N ILE A 46 -2.42 -9.59 -5.47
CA ILE A 46 -3.41 -8.52 -5.61
C ILE A 46 -4.66 -9.09 -6.26
N ILE A 47 -5.82 -8.81 -5.67
CA ILE A 47 -7.12 -9.15 -6.26
C ILE A 47 -7.92 -7.90 -6.68
N HIS A 48 -7.61 -6.75 -6.07
CA HIS A 48 -8.28 -5.49 -6.37
C HIS A 48 -7.39 -4.30 -6.04
N THR A 49 -7.33 -3.30 -6.92
CA THR A 49 -6.75 -1.99 -6.60
C THR A 49 -7.63 -0.87 -7.13
N LYS A 50 -7.73 0.23 -6.38
CA LYS A 50 -8.59 1.38 -6.70
C LYS A 50 -8.07 2.66 -6.08
N ILE A 51 -8.29 3.78 -6.77
CA ILE A 51 -8.21 5.12 -6.19
C ILE A 51 -9.58 5.77 -6.30
N SER A 52 -10.07 6.30 -5.18
CA SER A 52 -11.34 7.04 -5.10
C SER A 52 -11.15 8.39 -4.43
N THR A 53 -12.06 9.34 -4.66
CA THR A 53 -11.97 10.68 -4.10
C THR A 53 -13.28 11.10 -3.44
N LYS A 54 -13.18 11.86 -2.36
CA LYS A 54 -14.30 12.54 -1.71
C LYS A 54 -13.85 13.92 -1.28
N GLY A 55 -14.35 14.96 -1.96
CA GLY A 55 -13.79 16.31 -1.81
C GLY A 55 -12.33 16.34 -2.26
N ASN A 56 -11.44 16.86 -1.43
CA ASN A 56 -10.00 16.91 -1.68
C ASN A 56 -9.22 15.74 -1.06
N VAL A 57 -9.91 14.72 -0.55
CA VAL A 57 -9.28 13.52 -0.01
C VAL A 57 -9.38 12.39 -1.03
N ALA A 58 -8.24 11.77 -1.32
CA ALA A 58 -8.14 10.56 -2.10
C ALA A 58 -7.93 9.35 -1.18
N THR A 59 -8.60 8.25 -1.45
CA THR A 59 -8.36 6.96 -0.81
C THR A 59 -7.75 6.01 -1.82
N PHE A 60 -6.51 5.61 -1.55
CA PHE A 60 -5.78 4.55 -2.24
C PHE A 60 -6.13 3.23 -1.56
N HIS A 61 -6.62 2.28 -2.34
CA HIS A 61 -7.13 1.00 -1.87
C HIS A 61 -6.45 -0.13 -2.63
N MET A 62 -6.05 -1.17 -1.90
CA MET A 62 -5.59 -2.43 -2.45
C MET A 62 -6.12 -3.55 -1.57
N ALA A 63 -6.62 -4.61 -2.20
CA ALA A 63 -6.97 -5.86 -1.56
C ALA A 63 -6.15 -7.00 -2.17
N VAL A 64 -5.73 -7.92 -1.30
CA VAL A 64 -4.96 -9.11 -1.64
C VAL A 64 -5.76 -10.38 -1.38
N SER A 65 -5.24 -11.53 -1.81
CA SER A 65 -5.94 -12.81 -1.71
C SER A 65 -6.19 -13.27 -0.26
N GLU A 66 -5.32 -12.89 0.67
CA GLU A 66 -5.46 -13.16 2.12
C GLU A 66 -5.17 -11.89 2.93
N ARG A 67 -4.70 -12.00 4.17
CA ARG A 67 -4.51 -10.83 5.05
C ARG A 67 -3.38 -9.91 4.59
N ALA A 68 -3.68 -8.63 4.42
CA ALA A 68 -2.69 -7.61 4.07
C ALA A 68 -1.91 -7.17 5.32
N GLY A 69 -0.61 -6.88 5.18
CA GLY A 69 0.27 -6.41 6.26
C GLY A 69 0.79 -7.51 7.20
N ASP A 70 0.39 -8.76 6.97
CA ASP A 70 0.75 -9.92 7.79
C ASP A 70 2.23 -10.33 7.71
N ILE A 71 2.87 -10.08 6.58
CA ILE A 71 4.26 -10.46 6.31
C ILE A 71 5.09 -9.19 6.23
N LYS A 72 6.10 -9.09 7.09
CA LYS A 72 7.11 -8.02 7.11
C LYS A 72 8.50 -8.60 6.81
N PRO A 73 9.48 -7.75 6.42
CA PRO A 73 10.86 -8.18 6.30
C PRO A 73 11.41 -8.75 7.61
N THR A 74 12.38 -9.66 7.51
CA THR A 74 13.10 -10.14 8.69
C THR A 74 14.15 -9.11 9.09
N PRO A 75 14.16 -8.60 10.34
CA PRO A 75 15.15 -7.63 10.78
C PRO A 75 16.58 -8.19 10.69
N THR A 76 17.49 -7.37 10.17
CA THR A 76 18.92 -7.69 10.05
C THR A 76 19.78 -6.92 11.06
N GLY A 77 19.22 -5.87 11.67
CA GLY A 77 19.88 -4.93 12.57
C GLY A 77 20.80 -3.93 11.87
N LYS A 78 20.73 -3.82 10.54
CA LYS A 78 21.60 -2.93 9.74
C LYS A 78 20.85 -2.35 8.55
N LEU A 79 21.05 -1.06 8.27
CA LEU A 79 20.51 -0.40 7.08
C LEU A 79 20.97 -1.09 5.78
N ALA A 80 22.28 -1.28 5.61
CA ALA A 80 22.84 -1.80 4.37
C ALA A 80 22.41 -3.25 4.10
N GLY A 81 21.80 -3.49 2.93
CA GLY A 81 21.31 -4.80 2.53
C GLY A 81 19.97 -5.20 3.13
N SER A 82 19.36 -4.34 3.95
CA SER A 82 18.02 -4.60 4.52
C SER A 82 16.94 -4.65 3.43
N ASP A 83 15.91 -5.43 3.72
CA ASP A 83 14.76 -5.61 2.85
C ASP A 83 13.61 -4.66 3.27
N VAL A 84 12.87 -4.20 2.27
CA VAL A 84 11.65 -3.39 2.42
C VAL A 84 10.54 -4.12 1.70
N PHE A 85 9.40 -4.37 2.35
CA PHE A 85 8.20 -4.86 1.66
C PHE A 85 7.21 -3.73 1.46
N SER A 86 6.48 -3.77 0.34
CA SER A 86 5.62 -2.65 -0.02
C SER A 86 4.34 -3.01 -0.77
N TYR A 87 3.32 -2.17 -0.56
CA TYR A 87 2.11 -2.03 -1.38
C TYR A 87 2.17 -0.69 -2.10
N VAL A 88 2.12 -0.68 -3.42
CA VAL A 88 2.50 0.49 -4.24
C VAL A 88 1.41 0.82 -5.26
N TRP A 89 1.14 2.11 -5.43
CA TRP A 89 0.32 2.66 -6.50
C TRP A 89 1.18 3.57 -7.38
N PRO A 90 1.84 3.03 -8.42
CA PRO A 90 2.49 3.86 -9.42
C PRO A 90 1.43 4.63 -10.22
N THR A 91 1.73 5.89 -10.53
CA THR A 91 0.78 6.79 -11.18
C THR A 91 1.40 7.54 -12.35
N THR A 92 0.55 8.13 -13.19
CA THR A 92 0.95 9.17 -14.14
C THR A 92 0.82 10.58 -13.56
N LEU A 93 0.61 10.72 -12.24
CA LEU A 93 0.54 12.03 -11.60
C LEU A 93 1.94 12.65 -11.62
N ASN A 94 2.00 13.95 -11.88
CA ASN A 94 3.28 14.65 -11.89
C ASN A 94 3.84 14.77 -10.46
N SER A 95 5.13 14.51 -10.29
CA SER A 95 5.84 14.55 -9.01
C SER A 95 5.74 15.90 -8.28
N SER A 96 5.55 17.00 -9.00
CA SER A 96 5.38 18.33 -8.41
C SER A 96 4.08 18.51 -7.62
N GLU A 97 3.05 17.69 -7.89
CA GLU A 97 1.77 17.71 -7.18
C GLU A 97 1.89 17.28 -5.72
N VAL A 98 3.01 16.63 -5.35
CA VAL A 98 3.33 16.26 -3.96
C VAL A 98 4.57 16.96 -3.43
N GLY A 99 5.13 17.92 -4.17
CA GLY A 99 6.19 18.80 -3.69
C GLY A 99 7.60 18.51 -4.20
N PHE A 100 7.81 17.48 -5.03
CA PHE A 100 9.08 17.29 -5.74
C PHE A 100 9.24 18.27 -6.91
N ASP A 101 10.37 18.17 -7.62
CA ASP A 101 10.54 18.80 -8.92
C ASP A 101 9.52 18.29 -9.96
N ASP A 102 9.24 19.11 -10.97
CA ASP A 102 8.35 18.77 -12.07
C ASP A 102 8.94 17.65 -12.93
N ASN A 103 8.12 16.64 -13.26
CA ASN A 103 8.51 15.49 -14.09
C ASN A 103 9.80 14.77 -13.61
N ALA A 104 9.98 14.63 -12.29
CA ALA A 104 11.17 14.02 -11.70
C ALA A 104 11.26 12.49 -11.92
N GLY A 105 10.18 11.85 -12.37
CA GLY A 105 10.13 10.41 -12.64
C GLY A 105 8.71 9.85 -12.44
N ILE A 106 8.61 8.54 -12.22
CA ILE A 106 7.34 7.86 -11.92
C ILE A 106 7.00 8.13 -10.46
N LEU A 107 5.94 8.90 -10.21
CA LEU A 107 5.44 9.13 -8.86
C LEU A 107 4.59 7.95 -8.39
N ALA A 108 4.94 7.39 -7.23
CA ALA A 108 4.21 6.31 -6.60
C ALA A 108 3.92 6.60 -5.12
N LEU A 109 2.70 6.28 -4.68
CA LEU A 109 2.41 6.12 -3.26
C LEU A 109 2.85 4.71 -2.86
N ALA A 110 3.66 4.59 -1.82
CA ALA A 110 4.09 3.32 -1.28
C ALA A 110 3.68 3.21 0.19
N VAL A 111 3.17 2.05 0.59
CA VAL A 111 3.03 1.64 1.99
C VAL A 111 4.11 0.62 2.25
N THR A 112 5.01 0.90 3.19
CA THR A 112 6.26 0.16 3.40
C THR A 112 6.38 -0.34 4.82
N SER A 113 7.17 -1.39 5.00
CA SER A 113 7.68 -1.83 6.30
C SER A 113 9.14 -2.22 6.13
N HIS A 114 9.99 -1.71 7.02
CA HIS A 114 11.44 -1.90 7.02
C HIS A 114 12.02 -1.77 8.45
N PRO A 115 12.15 -2.88 9.20
CA PRO A 115 12.50 -2.83 10.62
C PRO A 115 13.92 -2.33 10.94
N ASP A 116 14.76 -2.14 9.93
CA ASP A 116 16.20 -1.88 10.08
C ASP A 116 16.61 -0.41 9.99
N PHE A 117 15.69 0.49 9.65
CA PHE A 117 15.92 1.92 9.60
C PHE A 117 14.63 2.71 9.76
N ASP A 118 14.76 3.95 10.23
CA ASP A 118 13.68 4.92 10.28
C ASP A 118 13.88 5.97 9.19
N ASP A 119 12.81 6.23 8.45
CA ASP A 119 12.71 7.26 7.43
C ASP A 119 11.48 8.15 7.65
N THR A 120 10.94 8.17 8.87
CA THR A 120 9.82 8.99 9.31
C THR A 120 10.18 9.89 10.53
N PRO A 121 11.35 10.54 10.58
CA PRO A 121 11.93 11.11 11.81
C PRO A 121 11.11 12.26 12.44
N LEU A 122 10.06 12.74 11.76
CA LEU A 122 9.14 13.75 12.26
C LEU A 122 8.03 13.17 13.15
N TYR A 123 7.73 11.88 13.02
CA TYR A 123 6.58 11.21 13.62
C TYR A 123 7.02 10.10 14.58
N ASP A 124 6.17 9.82 15.58
CA ASP A 124 6.28 8.68 16.49
C ASP A 124 5.13 7.75 16.11
N GLU A 125 5.41 6.81 15.21
CA GLU A 125 4.38 6.04 14.51
C GLU A 125 3.76 4.98 15.42
N ASN A 126 4.58 4.39 16.30
CA ASN A 126 4.18 3.36 17.26
C ASN A 126 3.68 3.93 18.60
N GLY A 127 4.01 5.19 18.93
CA GLY A 127 3.55 5.91 20.10
C GLY A 127 4.34 5.65 21.39
N ASP A 128 5.57 5.14 21.30
CA ASP A 128 6.44 4.84 22.44
C ASP A 128 7.28 6.03 22.91
N GLY A 129 7.26 7.14 22.17
CA GLY A 129 8.00 8.37 22.44
C GLY A 129 9.37 8.44 21.76
N ASP A 130 9.77 7.45 20.97
CA ASP A 130 11.03 7.38 20.23
C ASP A 130 10.80 7.34 18.71
N LYS A 131 10.82 8.52 18.10
CA LYS A 131 10.65 8.71 16.65
C LYS A 131 11.67 7.99 15.77
N ALA A 132 12.78 7.50 16.34
CA ALA A 132 13.90 6.95 15.58
C ALA A 132 13.80 5.42 15.40
N ASN A 133 12.71 4.78 15.84
CA ASN A 133 12.60 3.31 15.89
C ASN A 133 11.35 2.74 15.18
N ASP A 134 10.69 3.55 14.36
CA ASP A 134 9.35 3.25 13.83
C ASP A 134 9.30 2.38 12.57
N GLY A 135 10.46 2.01 12.01
CA GLY A 135 10.56 1.29 10.73
C GLY A 135 9.81 -0.05 10.65
N ASP A 136 9.55 -0.74 11.77
CA ASP A 136 8.77 -1.99 11.74
C ASP A 136 7.27 -1.73 11.51
N VAL A 137 6.75 -0.54 11.83
CA VAL A 137 5.35 -0.21 11.59
C VAL A 137 5.13 0.00 10.08
N TRP A 138 3.96 -0.40 9.60
CA TRP A 138 3.60 -0.07 8.23
C TRP A 138 3.23 1.41 8.13
N HIS A 139 3.99 2.17 7.35
CA HIS A 139 3.78 3.59 7.09
C HIS A 139 3.77 3.88 5.59
N SER A 140 3.67 5.14 5.20
CA SER A 140 3.51 5.52 3.80
C SER A 140 4.50 6.58 3.34
N HIS A 141 4.87 6.50 2.07
CA HIS A 141 5.70 7.49 1.39
C HIS A 141 5.15 7.88 0.04
N TRP A 142 5.53 9.06 -0.41
CA TRP A 142 5.68 9.30 -1.85
C TRP A 142 7.10 9.02 -2.27
N VAL A 143 7.29 8.24 -3.32
CA VAL A 143 8.61 7.99 -3.91
C VAL A 143 8.59 8.33 -5.40
N VAL A 144 9.73 8.76 -5.91
CA VAL A 144 9.94 8.92 -7.35
C VAL A 144 10.86 7.81 -7.84
N LEU A 145 10.39 7.05 -8.82
CA LEU A 145 11.10 5.92 -9.41
C LEU A 145 11.59 6.25 -10.82
N GLU A 146 12.74 5.70 -11.18
CA GLU A 146 13.27 5.71 -12.55
C GLU A 146 13.91 4.35 -12.91
N PRO A 147 14.01 4.01 -14.20
CA PRO A 147 14.85 2.89 -14.64
C PRO A 147 16.29 3.07 -14.16
N ASN A 148 16.81 2.04 -13.49
CA ASN A 148 18.14 2.07 -12.91
C ASN A 148 18.84 0.70 -13.08
N GLU A 149 19.71 0.63 -14.08
CA GLU A 149 20.49 -0.58 -14.39
C GLU A 149 21.44 -1.02 -13.27
N GLN A 150 21.79 -0.12 -12.33
CA GLN A 150 22.58 -0.48 -11.15
C GLN A 150 21.77 -1.31 -10.15
N CYS A 151 20.43 -1.25 -10.21
CA CYS A 151 19.53 -2.12 -9.47
C CYS A 151 19.32 -3.49 -10.15
N GLY A 152 19.81 -3.65 -11.38
CA GLY A 152 19.64 -4.84 -12.20
C GLY A 152 19.05 -4.50 -13.57
N PRO A 153 19.16 -5.41 -14.56
CA PRO A 153 18.67 -5.16 -15.91
C PRO A 153 17.19 -4.79 -15.96
N GLY A 154 16.86 -3.59 -16.44
CA GLY A 154 15.48 -3.09 -16.52
C GLY A 154 14.78 -2.85 -15.18
N ALA A 155 15.51 -2.87 -14.05
CA ALA A 155 14.96 -2.64 -12.73
C ALA A 155 14.66 -1.15 -12.50
N LEU A 156 13.76 -0.87 -11.56
CA LEU A 156 13.52 0.48 -11.05
C LEU A 156 14.30 0.70 -9.76
N GLY A 157 14.76 1.94 -9.56
CA GLY A 157 15.29 2.41 -8.29
C GLY A 157 14.59 3.69 -7.86
N VAL A 158 14.61 3.99 -6.57
CA VAL A 158 14.23 5.33 -6.11
C VAL A 158 15.31 6.30 -6.57
N VAL A 159 14.88 7.40 -7.20
CA VAL A 159 15.78 8.40 -7.77
C VAL A 159 16.70 8.93 -6.68
N ASN A 160 18.01 8.92 -6.92
CA ASN A 160 19.00 9.41 -5.96
C ASN A 160 19.15 10.92 -6.08
N ILE A 161 19.44 11.57 -4.96
CA ILE A 161 19.83 12.98 -4.92
C ILE A 161 21.37 13.01 -4.96
N PRO A 162 21.99 13.50 -6.06
CA PRO A 162 23.45 13.60 -6.14
C PRO A 162 24.01 14.51 -5.04
N GLU A 163 25.24 14.22 -4.61
CA GLU A 163 25.94 15.07 -3.64
C GLU A 163 26.02 16.53 -4.14
N GLY A 164 25.61 17.47 -3.29
CA GLY A 164 25.57 18.90 -3.62
C GLY A 164 24.36 19.36 -4.45
N ALA A 165 23.48 18.45 -4.89
CA ALA A 165 22.23 18.83 -5.54
C ALA A 165 21.23 19.40 -4.53
N THR A 166 20.40 20.36 -4.98
CA THR A 166 19.34 20.98 -4.17
C THR A 166 18.01 20.92 -4.91
N PRO A 167 17.45 19.71 -5.16
CA PRO A 167 16.15 19.57 -5.80
C PRO A 167 15.04 20.16 -4.91
N LYS A 168 13.89 20.42 -5.51
CA LYS A 168 12.70 20.73 -4.71
C LYS A 168 12.24 19.45 -3.99
N LEU A 169 12.03 19.56 -2.69
CA LEU A 169 11.65 18.46 -1.83
C LEU A 169 10.39 18.81 -1.02
N PRO A 170 9.53 17.82 -0.72
CA PRO A 170 8.39 18.02 0.16
C PRO A 170 8.80 18.41 1.58
N LYS A 171 7.86 18.99 2.34
CA LYS A 171 8.12 19.45 3.72
C LYS A 171 8.47 18.31 4.69
N THR A 172 8.01 17.11 4.37
CA THR A 172 8.16 15.88 5.15
C THR A 172 9.27 14.98 4.61
N TRP A 173 10.20 15.53 3.82
CA TRP A 173 11.41 14.82 3.41
C TRP A 173 12.27 14.43 4.63
N PRO A 174 12.67 13.14 4.76
CA PRO A 174 13.35 12.63 5.95
C PRO A 174 14.87 12.87 5.97
N GLY A 175 15.42 13.60 5.01
CA GLY A 175 16.88 13.85 4.94
C GLY A 175 17.68 12.75 4.24
N LEU A 176 17.01 11.80 3.58
CA LEU A 176 17.67 10.72 2.83
C LEU A 176 18.09 11.19 1.42
N PRO A 177 19.21 10.70 0.87
CA PRO A 177 19.74 11.11 -0.44
C PRO A 177 18.98 10.47 -1.62
N ILE A 178 17.65 10.42 -1.53
CA ILE A 178 16.72 9.89 -2.52
C ILE A 178 15.45 10.74 -2.55
N LEU A 179 14.70 10.70 -3.66
CA LEU A 179 13.41 11.37 -3.80
C LEU A 179 12.32 10.57 -3.10
N ILE A 180 12.22 10.81 -1.79
CA ILE A 180 11.21 10.24 -0.88
C ILE A 180 10.55 11.35 -0.07
N ASP A 181 9.28 11.16 0.25
CA ASP A 181 8.51 11.98 1.18
C ASP A 181 7.91 11.07 2.23
N SER A 182 7.90 11.48 3.50
CA SER A 182 7.42 10.67 4.61
C SER A 182 6.30 11.36 5.39
N PRO A 183 5.12 11.56 4.78
CA PRO A 183 3.99 12.22 5.43
C PRO A 183 3.26 11.28 6.41
N ASP A 184 2.57 11.85 7.41
CA ASP A 184 1.74 11.11 8.38
C ASP A 184 0.39 10.65 7.78
N TYR A 185 0.43 9.90 6.68
CA TYR A 185 -0.75 9.24 6.11
C TYR A 185 -0.82 7.79 6.57
N LYS A 186 -1.40 7.59 7.76
CA LYS A 186 -1.46 6.27 8.39
C LYS A 186 -2.21 5.23 7.53
N PRO A 187 -1.55 4.12 7.13
CA PRO A 187 -2.20 3.01 6.47
C PRO A 187 -3.20 2.33 7.40
N ASN A 188 -4.38 1.99 6.87
CA ASN A 188 -5.42 1.26 7.57
C ASN A 188 -5.57 -0.13 6.97
N PHE A 189 -5.05 -1.14 7.67
CA PHE A 189 -5.19 -2.54 7.33
C PHE A 189 -6.49 -3.11 7.92
N LYS A 190 -7.31 -3.75 7.07
CA LYS A 190 -8.55 -4.42 7.49
C LYS A 190 -8.75 -5.69 6.69
N GLY A 191 -8.55 -6.83 7.36
CA GLY A 191 -8.65 -8.15 6.74
C GLY A 191 -7.65 -8.26 5.59
N ASN A 192 -8.16 -8.38 4.37
CA ASN A 192 -7.34 -8.52 3.17
C ASN A 192 -7.02 -7.20 2.46
N SER A 193 -7.31 -6.05 3.07
CA SER A 193 -7.16 -4.75 2.41
C SER A 193 -6.28 -3.78 3.18
N VAL A 194 -5.58 -2.94 2.43
CA VAL A 194 -4.87 -1.75 2.90
C VAL A 194 -5.50 -0.51 2.26
N ASN A 195 -5.70 0.53 3.08
CA ASN A 195 -6.25 1.81 2.63
C ASN A 195 -5.40 2.94 3.16
N VAL A 196 -5.07 3.92 2.31
CA VAL A 196 -4.41 5.16 2.71
C VAL A 196 -5.25 6.34 2.26
N SER A 197 -5.52 7.28 3.17
CA SER A 197 -6.24 8.51 2.85
C SER A 197 -5.26 9.66 2.76
N VAL A 198 -5.17 10.28 1.59
CA VAL A 198 -4.25 11.37 1.29
C VAL A 198 -5.03 12.64 0.97
N GLN A 199 -4.66 13.74 1.60
CA GLN A 199 -5.20 15.06 1.27
C GLN A 199 -4.39 15.69 0.14
N PHE A 200 -5.08 16.14 -0.91
CA PHE A 200 -4.47 16.82 -2.04
C PHE A 200 -4.87 18.30 -2.06
N ASP A 201 -3.90 19.17 -2.35
CA ASP A 201 -4.18 20.57 -2.69
C ASP A 201 -4.88 20.66 -4.06
N ASN A 202 -4.46 19.80 -5.01
CA ASN A 202 -5.00 19.72 -6.36
C ASN A 202 -5.51 18.30 -6.68
N VAL A 203 -6.66 17.95 -6.11
CA VAL A 203 -7.29 16.64 -6.35
C VAL A 203 -7.73 16.44 -7.82
N GLU A 204 -7.91 17.52 -8.59
CA GLU A 204 -8.32 17.43 -9.99
C GLU A 204 -7.19 16.88 -10.88
N ALA A 205 -5.92 17.23 -10.60
CA ALA A 205 -4.79 16.59 -11.28
C ALA A 205 -4.75 15.08 -11.02
N LEU A 206 -5.00 14.65 -9.77
CA LEU A 206 -5.10 13.23 -9.43
C LEU A 206 -6.22 12.54 -10.22
N LYS A 207 -7.39 13.16 -10.37
CA LYS A 207 -8.52 12.56 -11.11
C LYS A 207 -8.21 12.29 -12.58
N LEU A 208 -7.25 13.00 -13.17
CA LEU A 208 -6.77 12.79 -14.54
C LEU A 208 -5.66 11.74 -14.63
N ALA A 209 -5.01 11.42 -13.51
CA ALA A 209 -3.95 10.43 -13.46
C ALA A 209 -4.50 9.02 -13.70
N LYS A 210 -3.64 8.19 -14.30
CA LYS A 210 -3.81 6.74 -14.33
C LYS A 210 -2.94 6.11 -13.26
N PHE A 211 -3.28 4.89 -12.89
CA PHE A 211 -2.53 4.14 -11.88
C PHE A 211 -2.55 2.64 -12.14
N ASP A 212 -1.68 1.95 -11.41
CA ASP A 212 -1.71 0.50 -11.23
C ASP A 212 -1.62 0.13 -9.75
N GLY A 213 -1.62 -1.16 -9.45
CA GLY A 213 -1.27 -1.71 -8.14
C GLY A 213 -0.07 -2.63 -8.27
N VAL A 214 0.90 -2.52 -7.37
CA VAL A 214 2.08 -3.37 -7.32
C VAL A 214 2.35 -3.78 -5.89
N THR A 215 2.75 -5.02 -5.68
CA THR A 215 3.38 -5.47 -4.43
C THR A 215 4.83 -5.83 -4.74
N SER A 216 5.76 -5.35 -3.94
CA SER A 216 7.19 -5.50 -4.26
C SER A 216 8.09 -5.54 -3.03
N GLY A 217 9.24 -6.18 -3.21
CA GLY A 217 10.38 -6.14 -2.33
C GLY A 217 11.43 -5.18 -2.87
N LEU A 218 11.86 -4.24 -2.03
CA LEU A 218 13.01 -3.39 -2.28
C LEU A 218 14.16 -3.80 -1.38
N ARG A 219 15.38 -3.45 -1.79
CA ARG A 219 16.58 -3.68 -1.02
C ARG A 219 17.42 -2.43 -0.92
N VAL A 220 17.83 -2.10 0.30
CA VAL A 220 18.83 -1.07 0.53
C VAL A 220 20.18 -1.59 0.04
N ASN A 221 20.91 -0.78 -0.71
CA ASN A 221 22.19 -1.16 -1.27
C ASN A 221 23.18 -1.59 -0.18
N ALA A 222 23.94 -2.66 -0.45
CA ALA A 222 24.91 -3.21 0.50
C ALA A 222 26.04 -2.22 0.86
N SER A 223 26.31 -1.24 -0.01
CA SER A 223 27.26 -0.17 0.27
C SER A 223 26.63 1.06 0.93
N ALA A 224 25.30 1.10 1.05
CA ALA A 224 24.50 2.29 1.42
C ALA A 224 24.83 3.55 0.59
N HIS A 225 25.44 3.36 -0.59
CA HIS A 225 25.68 4.41 -1.58
C HIS A 225 24.66 4.30 -2.72
N SER A 226 24.79 5.18 -3.71
CA SER A 226 23.91 5.24 -4.87
C SER A 226 24.03 3.99 -5.79
N PRO A 227 22.90 3.38 -6.19
CA PRO A 227 21.54 3.73 -5.78
C PRO A 227 21.25 3.24 -4.37
N LEU A 228 20.66 4.07 -3.51
CA LEU A 228 20.40 3.69 -2.13
C LEU A 228 19.35 2.59 -2.02
N LEU A 229 18.26 2.66 -2.80
CA LEU A 229 17.10 1.77 -2.69
C LEU A 229 16.65 1.26 -4.07
N CYS A 230 16.66 -0.06 -4.22
CA CYS A 230 16.37 -0.74 -5.49
C CYS A 230 15.14 -1.63 -5.37
N VAL A 231 14.27 -1.65 -6.38
CA VAL A 231 13.24 -2.68 -6.52
C VAL A 231 13.93 -3.96 -6.99
N VAL A 232 13.95 -4.99 -6.14
CA VAL A 232 14.65 -6.26 -6.42
C VAL A 232 13.70 -7.41 -6.73
N ASP A 233 12.46 -7.33 -6.22
CA ASP A 233 11.43 -8.33 -6.45
C ASP A 233 10.07 -7.66 -6.69
N VAL A 234 9.37 -8.05 -7.75
CA VAL A 234 7.97 -7.69 -7.99
C VAL A 234 7.13 -8.93 -7.71
N PHE A 235 6.34 -8.89 -6.64
CA PHE A 235 5.53 -10.03 -6.20
C PHE A 235 4.26 -10.16 -7.04
N ASP A 236 3.61 -9.04 -7.34
CA ASP A 236 2.44 -9.00 -8.22
C ASP A 236 2.22 -7.60 -8.81
N VAL A 237 1.51 -7.58 -9.94
CA VAL A 237 1.07 -6.37 -10.64
C VAL A 237 -0.40 -6.53 -10.99
N ALA A 238 -1.23 -5.59 -10.54
CA ALA A 238 -2.68 -5.71 -10.65
C ALA A 238 -3.17 -5.83 -12.11
N SER A 239 -2.58 -5.07 -13.03
CA SER A 239 -2.84 -5.20 -14.47
C SER A 239 -2.18 -6.40 -15.16
N GLY A 240 -1.18 -7.01 -14.51
CA GLY A 240 -0.31 -8.06 -15.04
C GLY A 240 0.85 -7.57 -15.91
N ASP A 241 0.84 -6.32 -16.38
CA ASP A 241 1.86 -5.79 -17.30
C ASP A 241 2.36 -4.38 -16.97
N LEU A 242 1.85 -3.78 -15.89
CA LEU A 242 2.16 -2.43 -15.44
C LEU A 242 1.81 -1.36 -16.50
N SER A 243 0.76 -1.58 -17.29
CA SER A 243 0.28 -0.61 -18.28
C SER A 243 -0.47 0.59 -17.69
N LEU A 244 -0.69 0.61 -16.36
CA LEU A 244 -1.46 1.62 -15.62
C LEU A 244 -2.88 1.82 -16.20
N PRO A 245 -3.72 0.76 -16.28
CA PRO A 245 -5.07 0.89 -16.85
C PRO A 245 -6.06 1.56 -15.88
N GLY A 246 -5.72 1.67 -14.60
CA GLY A 246 -6.58 2.22 -13.55
C GLY A 246 -6.90 3.69 -13.78
N LYS A 247 -8.14 4.08 -13.51
CA LYS A 247 -8.62 5.46 -13.57
C LYS A 247 -9.31 5.83 -12.27
N VAL A 248 -9.02 7.02 -11.76
CA VAL A 248 -9.53 7.47 -10.47
C VAL A 248 -11.07 7.60 -10.52
N ASN A 249 -11.75 7.11 -9.49
CA ASN A 249 -13.21 7.01 -9.37
C ASN A 249 -13.91 6.09 -10.39
N GLN A 250 -13.17 5.25 -11.11
CA GLN A 250 -13.74 4.23 -12.00
C GLN A 250 -13.52 2.84 -11.43
#